data_AF-A0A7Y1ZPC6-F1
#
_entry.id   AF-A0A7Y1ZPC6-F1
#
_cell.length_a   1.000
_cell.length_b   1.000
_cell.length_c   1.000
_cell.angle_alpha   90.00
_cell.angle_beta   90.00
_cell.angle_gamma   90.00
#
_symmetry.space_group_name_H-M   'P 1'
#
loop_
_entity.id
_entity.type
_entity.pdbx_description
1 polymer ?
#
loop_
_entity_poly.entity_id
_entity_poly.type
_entity_poly.pdbx_seq_one_letter_code
_entity_poly.pdbx_strand_id
1 'polypeptide(L)'
;MNKSISIGLWDSAFLKPYVDAFVQSDVFDVTVTSPDRCEQLALAGMIDVGLMRPHLVLLHEDDLDVYGESAISSWRFPYAQLVLDAPIGTPITSIQYCSKDQLHAIVGRIVLNEHYGFEPQFVPADTPELHGDMTGFINTDIDHGAGVGKTVLDLGQEWFELTGYPMVWG
;
A
#
# COMPACT_ATOMS: atom_id res chain seq x y z
N MET A 1 -11.95 -27.83 24.09
CA MET A 1 -11.03 -26.68 24.06
C MET A 1 -11.56 -25.72 23.00
N ASN A 2 -11.87 -24.46 23.35
CA ASN A 2 -12.18 -23.47 22.33
C ASN A 2 -10.91 -23.22 21.51
N LYS A 3 -10.99 -23.36 20.19
CA LYS A 3 -9.90 -22.96 19.29
C LYS A 3 -9.74 -21.44 19.43
N SER A 4 -8.54 -20.98 19.77
CA SER A 4 -8.20 -19.55 19.72
C SER A 4 -8.28 -19.09 18.26
N ILE A 5 -8.85 -17.91 17.99
CA ILE A 5 -8.92 -17.36 16.63
C ILE A 5 -7.52 -16.90 16.24
N SER A 6 -7.02 -17.39 15.11
CA SER A 6 -5.71 -17.02 14.58
C SER A 6 -5.79 -15.79 13.67
N ILE A 7 -4.95 -14.79 13.93
CA ILE A 7 -4.95 -13.50 13.23
C ILE A 7 -3.56 -13.21 12.64
N GLY A 8 -3.51 -12.86 11.35
CA GLY A 8 -2.31 -12.33 10.69
C GLY A 8 -2.31 -10.80 10.61
N LEU A 9 -1.23 -10.17 11.07
CA LEU A 9 -1.02 -8.72 11.02
C LEU A 9 0.30 -8.38 10.33
N TRP A 10 0.36 -7.21 9.68
CA TRP A 10 1.58 -6.77 9.02
C TRP A 10 2.61 -6.25 10.03
N ASP A 11 3.86 -6.65 9.83
CA ASP A 11 5.02 -6.08 10.49
C ASP A 11 5.37 -4.74 9.85
N SER A 12 4.66 -3.68 10.26
CA SER A 12 4.88 -2.33 9.76
C SER A 12 4.95 -1.31 10.89
N ALA A 13 5.78 -0.28 10.71
CA ALA A 13 5.98 0.77 11.71
C ALA A 13 4.68 1.52 12.04
N PHE A 14 3.82 1.75 11.04
CA PHE A 14 2.54 2.45 11.23
C PHE A 14 1.46 1.61 11.93
N LEU A 15 1.61 0.28 11.97
CA LEU A 15 0.70 -0.61 12.70
C LEU A 15 1.21 -1.01 14.07
N LYS A 16 2.42 -0.60 14.45
CA LYS A 16 3.04 -1.04 15.70
C LYS A 16 2.12 -0.93 16.93
N PRO A 17 1.41 0.19 17.19
CA PRO A 17 0.51 0.27 18.35
C PRO A 17 -0.66 -0.74 18.29
N TYR A 18 -1.16 -1.01 17.08
CA TYR A 18 -2.25 -1.97 16.85
C TYR A 18 -1.75 -3.40 17.05
N VAL A 19 -0.61 -3.74 16.46
CA VAL A 19 0.05 -5.05 16.62
C VAL A 19 0.36 -5.32 18.09
N ASP A 20 0.96 -4.36 18.80
CA ASP A 20 1.30 -4.50 20.22
C ASP A 20 0.06 -4.79 21.08
N ALA A 21 -1.10 -4.21 20.74
CA ALA A 21 -2.36 -4.45 21.45
C ALA A 21 -2.92 -5.87 21.21
N PHE A 22 -2.85 -6.37 19.96
CA PHE A 22 -3.29 -7.74 19.63
C PHE A 22 -2.39 -8.80 20.24
N VAL A 23 -1.07 -8.61 20.18
CA VAL A 23 -0.09 -9.55 20.75
C VAL A 23 -0.23 -9.68 22.27
N GLN A 24 -0.70 -8.64 22.96
CA GLN A 24 -0.98 -8.67 24.40
C GLN A 24 -2.32 -9.32 24.77
N SER A 25 -3.15 -9.68 23.78
CA SER A 25 -4.46 -10.28 24.00
C SER A 25 -4.37 -11.79 24.23
N ASP A 26 -4.99 -12.29 25.30
CA ASP A 26 -5.10 -13.73 25.57
C ASP A 26 -6.19 -14.43 24.73
N VAL A 27 -6.86 -13.68 23.83
CA VAL A 27 -8.01 -14.17 23.05
C VAL A 27 -7.60 -14.67 21.66
N PHE A 28 -6.48 -14.19 21.14
CA PHE A 28 -6.06 -14.40 19.75
C PHE A 28 -4.70 -15.07 19.65
N ASP A 29 -4.51 -15.92 18.65
CA ASP A 29 -3.20 -16.42 18.24
C ASP A 29 -2.65 -15.52 17.12
N VAL A 30 -1.72 -14.64 17.44
CA VAL A 30 -1.30 -13.54 16.55
C VAL A 30 -0.01 -13.88 15.82
N THR A 31 -0.06 -13.86 14.50
CA THR A 31 1.10 -13.97 13.61
C THR A 31 1.43 -12.60 13.02
N VAL A 32 2.60 -12.05 13.38
CA VAL A 32 3.11 -10.80 12.81
C VAL A 32 4.10 -11.14 11.69
N THR A 33 3.83 -10.68 10.46
CA THR A 33 4.62 -11.05 9.28
C THR A 33 4.54 -10.01 8.17
N SER A 34 5.24 -10.19 7.04
CA SER A 34 5.13 -9.25 5.92
C SER A 34 3.74 -9.29 5.28
N PRO A 35 3.28 -8.21 4.59
CA PRO A 35 1.99 -8.22 3.89
C PRO A 35 1.81 -9.42 2.96
N ASP A 36 2.80 -9.70 2.10
CA ASP A 36 2.76 -10.83 1.16
C ASP A 36 2.60 -12.18 1.89
N ARG A 37 3.28 -12.37 3.03
CA ARG A 37 3.19 -13.61 3.79
C ARG A 37 1.87 -13.73 4.54
N CYS A 38 1.35 -12.62 5.07
CA CYS A 38 0.05 -12.56 5.73
C CYS A 38 -1.05 -13.01 4.78
N GLU A 39 -1.04 -12.48 3.56
CA GLU A 39 -2.03 -12.82 2.53
C GLU A 39 -1.92 -14.27 2.07
N GLN A 40 -0.70 -14.79 1.89
CA GLN A 40 -0.49 -16.22 1.61
C GLN A 40 -1.06 -17.12 2.70
N LEU A 41 -0.90 -16.74 3.97
CA LEU A 41 -1.44 -17.51 5.10
C LEU A 41 -2.97 -17.47 5.11
N ALA A 42 -3.58 -16.30 4.84
CA ALA A 42 -5.02 -16.14 4.76
C ALA A 42 -5.62 -16.99 3.64
N LEU A 43 -5.09 -16.85 2.42
CA LEU A 43 -5.54 -17.60 1.24
C LEU A 43 -5.33 -19.12 1.38
N ALA A 44 -4.30 -19.54 2.12
CA ALA A 44 -4.06 -20.95 2.42
C ALA A 44 -4.92 -21.50 3.57
N GLY A 45 -5.77 -20.69 4.20
CA GLY A 45 -6.56 -21.08 5.37
C GLY A 45 -5.73 -21.40 6.62
N MET A 46 -4.50 -20.88 6.68
CA MET A 46 -3.57 -21.09 7.79
C MET A 46 -3.80 -20.10 8.95
N ILE A 47 -4.46 -18.98 8.67
CA ILE A 47 -4.98 -18.03 9.65
C ILE A 47 -6.48 -17.83 9.42
N ASP A 48 -7.23 -17.57 10.48
CA ASP A 48 -8.69 -17.39 10.40
C ASP A 48 -9.05 -15.96 9.94
N VAL A 49 -8.24 -14.96 10.28
CA VAL A 49 -8.41 -13.54 9.86
C VAL A 49 -7.04 -12.97 9.47
N GLY A 50 -6.94 -12.28 8.35
CA GLY A 50 -5.71 -11.63 7.91
C GLY A 50 -5.93 -10.19 7.50
N LEU A 51 -4.95 -9.33 7.77
CA LEU A 51 -4.88 -8.00 7.18
C LEU A 51 -4.46 -8.13 5.69
N MET A 52 -5.25 -7.56 4.78
CA MET A 52 -5.18 -7.85 3.34
C MET A 52 -5.18 -6.57 2.51
N ARG A 53 -4.32 -6.48 1.49
CA ARG A 53 -4.38 -5.33 0.57
C ARG A 53 -5.68 -5.41 -0.26
N PRO A 54 -6.44 -4.31 -0.43
CA PRO A 54 -7.77 -4.33 -1.03
C PRO A 54 -7.79 -4.84 -2.47
N HIS A 55 -6.76 -4.55 -3.27
CA HIS A 55 -6.67 -5.07 -4.64
C HIS A 55 -6.61 -6.60 -4.72
N LEU A 56 -6.11 -7.29 -3.69
CA LEU A 56 -6.11 -8.75 -3.63
C LEU A 56 -7.44 -9.32 -3.15
N VAL A 57 -8.08 -8.65 -2.19
CA VAL A 57 -9.44 -8.98 -1.75
C VAL A 57 -10.39 -8.97 -2.95
N LEU A 58 -10.31 -7.95 -3.81
CA LEU A 58 -11.11 -7.86 -5.04
C LEU A 58 -10.81 -8.97 -6.06
N LEU A 59 -9.61 -9.53 -6.07
CA LEU A 59 -9.24 -10.65 -6.95
C LEU A 59 -9.67 -12.02 -6.40
N HIS A 60 -10.00 -12.09 -5.12
CA HIS A 60 -10.34 -13.31 -4.39
C HIS A 60 -11.70 -13.18 -3.69
N GLU A 61 -12.66 -12.46 -4.30
CA GLU A 61 -13.96 -12.17 -3.70
C GLU A 61 -14.80 -13.43 -3.43
N ASP A 62 -14.57 -14.51 -4.19
CA ASP A 62 -15.23 -15.80 -3.98
C ASP A 62 -14.62 -16.61 -2.83
N ASP A 63 -13.38 -16.29 -2.43
CA ASP A 63 -12.59 -17.04 -1.44
C ASP A 63 -12.52 -16.33 -0.08
N LEU A 64 -12.82 -15.03 -0.03
CA LEU A 64 -12.60 -14.18 1.15
C LEU A 64 -13.83 -13.34 1.49
N ASP A 65 -14.19 -13.34 2.78
CA ASP A 65 -15.15 -12.39 3.35
C ASP A 65 -14.42 -11.18 3.95
N VAL A 66 -14.96 -9.98 3.70
CA VAL A 66 -14.42 -8.73 4.25
C VAL A 66 -15.10 -8.36 5.56
N TYR A 67 -14.30 -8.15 6.60
CA TYR A 67 -14.77 -7.59 7.86
C TYR A 67 -14.86 -6.05 7.76
N GLY A 68 -16.06 -5.52 7.50
CA GLY A 68 -16.25 -4.10 7.14
C GLY A 68 -16.10 -3.07 8.27
N GLU A 69 -15.90 -3.48 9.52
CA GLU A 69 -15.84 -2.56 10.67
C GLU A 69 -14.42 -2.03 10.96
N SER A 70 -13.40 -2.52 10.25
CA SER A 70 -12.01 -2.09 10.45
C SER A 70 -11.23 -2.10 9.14
N ALA A 71 -10.41 -1.07 8.95
CA ALA A 71 -9.50 -0.93 7.82
C ALA A 71 -8.36 0.02 8.18
N ILE A 72 -7.24 -0.12 7.49
CA ILE A 72 -6.16 0.86 7.45
C ILE A 72 -6.50 1.84 6.36
N SER A 73 -6.96 3.03 6.74
CA SER A 73 -7.31 4.08 5.80
C SER A 73 -6.77 5.43 6.22
N SER A 74 -6.54 6.29 5.23
CA SER A 74 -5.99 7.62 5.48
C SER A 74 -6.31 8.61 4.37
N TRP A 75 -6.39 9.89 4.75
CA TRP A 75 -6.45 11.03 3.83
C TRP A 75 -5.07 11.49 3.36
N ARG A 76 -4.01 11.13 4.10
CA ARG A 76 -2.61 11.40 3.79
C ARG A 76 -1.81 10.22 4.31
N PHE A 77 -0.89 9.71 3.50
CA PHE A 77 -0.11 8.54 3.89
C PHE A 77 1.35 8.69 3.48
N PRO A 78 2.25 8.99 4.44
CA PRO A 78 3.67 9.19 4.13
C PRO A 78 4.38 7.91 3.66
N TYR A 79 3.72 6.75 3.75
CA TYR A 79 4.18 5.45 3.26
C TYR A 79 3.64 5.13 1.85
N ALA A 80 3.05 6.12 1.16
CA ALA A 80 2.52 5.99 -0.18
C ALA A 80 2.90 7.23 -0.99
N GLN A 81 4.16 7.29 -1.43
CA GLN A 81 4.67 8.43 -2.16
C GLN A 81 4.91 8.10 -3.63
N LEU A 82 4.62 9.07 -4.49
CA LEU A 82 5.08 9.10 -5.87
C LEU A 82 6.15 10.17 -6.00
N VAL A 83 7.38 9.74 -6.29
CA VAL A 83 8.53 10.61 -6.46
C VAL A 83 8.79 10.79 -7.95
N LEU A 84 8.88 12.03 -8.42
CA LEU A 84 9.09 12.37 -9.82
C LEU A 84 10.41 13.12 -10.01
N ASP A 85 11.13 12.79 -11.08
CA ASP A 85 12.35 13.48 -11.49
C ASP A 85 12.09 14.85 -12.14
N ALA A 86 10.82 15.15 -12.43
CA ALA A 86 10.41 16.36 -13.10
C ALA A 86 9.38 17.16 -12.27
N PRO A 87 9.27 18.47 -12.50
CA PRO A 87 8.18 19.27 -11.95
C PRO A 87 6.81 18.76 -12.42
N ILE A 88 5.80 18.93 -11.56
CA ILE A 88 4.41 18.62 -11.92
C ILE A 88 3.99 19.41 -13.17
N GLY A 89 3.27 18.76 -14.08
CA GLY A 89 2.94 19.32 -15.39
C GLY A 89 3.96 19.01 -16.51
N THR A 90 5.12 18.45 -16.17
CA THR A 90 6.02 17.85 -17.17
C THR A 90 5.54 16.45 -17.52
N PRO A 91 5.49 16.06 -18.81
CA PRO A 91 5.13 14.70 -19.19
C PRO A 91 6.03 13.68 -18.48
N ILE A 92 5.40 12.67 -17.86
CA ILE A 92 6.09 11.55 -17.23
C ILE A 92 5.97 10.34 -18.16
N THR A 93 7.08 9.66 -18.41
CA THR A 93 7.16 8.58 -19.39
C THR A 93 7.08 7.20 -18.74
N SER A 94 7.69 7.04 -17.55
CA SER A 94 7.66 5.77 -16.83
C SER A 94 7.70 5.96 -15.32
N ILE A 95 6.99 5.08 -14.61
CA ILE A 95 7.01 4.95 -13.15
C ILE A 95 7.53 3.58 -12.76
N GLN A 96 8.58 3.53 -11.95
CA GLN A 96 9.03 2.27 -11.35
C GLN A 96 8.32 1.97 -10.04
N TYR A 97 8.13 0.69 -9.74
CA TYR A 97 7.56 0.26 -8.47
C TYR A 97 8.06 -1.14 -8.09
N CYS A 98 8.13 -1.44 -6.80
CA CYS A 98 8.43 -2.80 -6.38
C CYS A 98 7.19 -3.66 -6.55
N SER A 99 7.32 -4.92 -6.96
CA SER A 99 6.16 -5.79 -7.21
C SER A 99 5.22 -5.93 -6.00
N LYS A 100 5.76 -5.86 -4.78
CA LYS A 100 4.98 -5.84 -3.53
C LYS A 100 4.13 -4.57 -3.35
N ASP A 101 4.43 -3.50 -4.07
CA ASP A 101 3.76 -2.20 -3.95
C ASP A 101 2.73 -1.98 -5.06
N GLN A 102 2.17 -3.08 -5.60
CA GLN A 102 1.20 -3.05 -6.69
C GLN A 102 -0.02 -2.18 -6.39
N LEU A 103 -0.53 -2.17 -5.15
CA LEU A 103 -1.62 -1.27 -4.74
C LEU A 103 -1.25 0.20 -4.96
N HIS A 104 -0.07 0.60 -4.48
CA HIS A 104 0.42 1.97 -4.61
C HIS A 104 0.66 2.34 -6.08
N ALA A 105 1.14 1.41 -6.90
CA ALA A 105 1.27 1.61 -8.34
C ALA A 105 -0.09 1.78 -9.04
N ILE A 106 -1.12 1.03 -8.65
CA ILE A 106 -2.49 1.20 -9.15
C ILE A 106 -3.02 2.59 -8.78
N VAL A 107 -2.90 3.00 -7.52
CA VAL A 107 -3.33 4.33 -7.06
C VAL A 107 -2.56 5.43 -7.78
N GLY A 108 -1.23 5.30 -7.89
CA GLY A 108 -0.38 6.25 -8.61
C GLY A 108 -0.77 6.38 -10.09
N ARG A 109 -1.14 5.28 -10.75
CA ARG A 109 -1.62 5.31 -12.14
C ARG A 109 -2.93 6.09 -12.25
N ILE A 110 -3.88 5.83 -11.35
CA ILE A 110 -5.17 6.55 -11.32
C ILE A 110 -4.93 8.04 -11.08
N VAL A 111 -4.12 8.39 -10.07
CA VAL A 111 -3.76 9.78 -9.75
C VAL A 111 -3.13 10.48 -10.95
N LEU A 112 -2.12 9.87 -11.59
CA LEU A 112 -1.46 10.47 -12.74
C LEU A 112 -2.39 10.68 -13.94
N ASN A 113 -3.30 9.73 -14.18
CA ASN A 113 -4.24 9.84 -15.28
C ASN A 113 -5.32 10.89 -15.00
N GLU A 114 -5.98 10.80 -13.84
CA GLU A 114 -7.17 11.60 -13.54
C GLU A 114 -6.84 13.05 -13.17
N HIS A 115 -5.81 13.29 -12.35
CA HIS A 115 -5.42 14.66 -11.95
C HIS A 115 -4.60 15.37 -13.03
N TYR A 116 -3.71 14.63 -13.70
CA TYR A 116 -2.65 15.22 -14.51
C TYR A 116 -2.73 14.87 -15.99
N GLY A 117 -3.62 13.96 -16.41
CA GLY A 117 -3.76 13.55 -17.80
C GLY A 117 -2.55 12.77 -18.33
N PHE A 118 -1.75 12.16 -17.44
CA PHE A 118 -0.56 11.41 -17.82
C PHE A 118 -0.83 9.91 -17.84
N GLU A 119 -0.27 9.24 -18.85
CA GLU A 119 -0.35 7.78 -19.03
C GLU A 119 1.05 7.15 -19.12
N PRO A 120 1.88 7.26 -18.07
CA PRO A 120 3.20 6.67 -18.09
C PRO A 120 3.13 5.13 -18.06
N GLN A 121 4.19 4.50 -18.55
CA GLN A 121 4.38 3.07 -18.38
C GLN A 121 4.78 2.77 -16.93
N PHE A 122 4.03 1.93 -16.22
CA PHE A 122 4.48 1.40 -14.94
C PHE A 122 5.32 0.14 -15.15
N VAL A 123 6.52 0.13 -14.59
CA VAL A 123 7.52 -0.93 -14.78
C VAL A 123 7.93 -1.48 -13.41
N PRO A 124 7.75 -2.79 -13.14
CA PRO A 124 8.23 -3.39 -11.92
C PRO A 124 9.77 -3.38 -11.88
N ALA A 125 10.33 -3.08 -10.72
CA ALA A 125 11.78 -3.09 -10.46
C ALA A 125 12.04 -3.59 -9.03
N ASP A 126 13.11 -4.37 -8.83
CA ASP A 126 13.50 -4.86 -7.49
C ASP A 126 13.89 -3.69 -6.57
N THR A 127 14.60 -2.71 -7.14
CA THR A 127 14.99 -1.47 -6.47
C THR A 127 14.51 -0.30 -7.33
N PRO A 128 13.28 0.21 -7.11
CA PRO A 128 12.76 1.35 -7.85
C PRO A 128 13.62 2.59 -7.60
N GLU A 129 14.08 3.23 -8.67
CA GLU A 129 14.88 4.45 -8.60
C GLU A 129 14.60 5.36 -9.80
N LEU A 130 15.16 6.57 -9.77
CA LEU A 130 15.10 7.49 -10.90
C LEU A 130 16.18 7.13 -11.93
N HIS A 131 15.77 6.95 -13.18
CA HIS A 131 16.67 6.62 -14.29
C HIS A 131 16.83 7.74 -15.33
N GLY A 132 16.44 8.97 -14.98
CA GLY A 132 16.62 10.17 -15.79
C GLY A 132 15.37 11.04 -15.91
N ASP A 133 15.48 12.09 -16.71
CA ASP A 133 14.44 13.10 -16.88
C ASP A 133 13.11 12.47 -17.30
N MET A 134 12.01 12.95 -16.72
CA MET A 134 10.64 12.47 -16.98
C MET A 134 10.35 11.04 -16.49
N THR A 135 11.07 10.58 -15.47
CA THR A 135 10.78 9.31 -14.78
C THR A 135 10.28 9.56 -13.35
N GLY A 136 9.70 8.53 -12.74
CA GLY A 136 9.34 8.55 -11.34
C GLY A 136 9.34 7.15 -10.73
N PHE A 137 9.12 7.05 -9.43
CA PHE A 137 8.97 5.77 -8.75
C PHE A 137 8.01 5.86 -7.56
N ILE A 138 7.47 4.70 -7.19
CA ILE A 138 6.67 4.51 -5.99
C ILE A 138 7.62 4.27 -4.81
N ASN A 139 7.51 5.13 -3.80
CA ASN A 139 8.22 5.00 -2.54
C ASN A 139 7.25 4.67 -1.42
N THR A 140 7.44 3.52 -0.77
CA THR A 140 6.64 3.10 0.40
C THR A 140 7.41 3.14 1.71
N ASP A 141 8.70 3.48 1.65
CA ASP A 141 9.55 3.63 2.83
C ASP A 141 9.55 5.09 3.28
N ILE A 142 9.58 5.33 4.60
CA ILE A 142 9.82 6.69 5.14
C ILE A 142 11.31 7.03 5.06
N ASP A 143 11.96 6.79 3.93
CA ASP A 143 13.28 7.38 3.71
C ASP A 143 13.10 8.85 3.33
N HIS A 144 13.44 9.72 4.29
CA HIS A 144 13.40 11.17 4.13
C HIS A 144 14.35 11.69 3.02
N GLY A 145 15.25 10.86 2.49
CA GLY A 145 16.17 11.21 1.42
C GLY A 145 15.60 11.12 0.00
N ALA A 146 14.58 10.29 -0.24
CA ALA A 146 14.07 9.99 -1.59
C ALA A 146 13.54 11.22 -2.35
N GLY A 147 13.10 12.25 -1.62
CA GLY A 147 12.45 13.44 -2.17
C GLY A 147 13.32 14.69 -2.34
N VAL A 148 14.61 14.68 -1.96
CA VAL A 148 15.41 15.91 -1.92
C VAL A 148 15.63 16.46 -3.33
N GLY A 149 15.08 17.66 -3.57
CA GLY A 149 15.16 18.32 -4.89
C GLY A 149 14.27 17.69 -5.96
N LYS A 150 13.32 16.82 -5.56
CA LYS A 150 12.37 16.13 -6.44
C LYS A 150 10.94 16.58 -6.14
N THR A 151 10.03 16.30 -7.07
CA THR A 151 8.60 16.46 -6.81
C THR A 151 8.11 15.21 -6.09
N VAL A 152 7.48 15.36 -4.92
CA VAL A 152 6.93 14.24 -4.15
C VAL A 152 5.45 14.47 -3.94
N LEU A 153 4.65 13.51 -4.37
CA LEU A 153 3.19 13.49 -4.16
C LEU A 153 2.85 12.43 -3.11
N ASP A 154 1.96 12.78 -2.17
CA ASP A 154 1.38 11.84 -1.22
C ASP A 154 0.13 11.23 -1.86
N LEU A 155 0.18 9.95 -2.21
CA LEU A 155 -0.90 9.28 -2.94
C LEU A 155 -2.20 9.22 -2.14
N GLY A 156 -2.14 9.21 -0.80
CA GLY A 156 -3.34 9.33 0.04
C GLY A 156 -3.99 10.69 -0.10
N GLN A 157 -3.18 11.75 -0.14
CA GLN A 157 -3.65 13.12 -0.35
C GLN A 157 -4.23 13.29 -1.75
N GLU A 158 -3.51 12.87 -2.79
CA GLU A 158 -3.97 12.96 -4.17
C GLU A 158 -5.28 12.18 -4.37
N TRP A 159 -5.41 11.00 -3.75
CA TRP A 159 -6.65 10.22 -3.76
C TRP A 159 -7.81 10.98 -3.11
N PHE A 160 -7.57 11.62 -1.96
CA PHE A 160 -8.60 12.42 -1.31
C PHE A 160 -9.04 13.61 -2.17
N GLU A 161 -8.08 14.31 -2.79
CA GLU A 161 -8.37 15.43 -3.68
C GLU A 161 -9.16 14.99 -4.92
N LEU A 162 -8.96 13.75 -5.38
CA LEU A 162 -9.71 13.18 -6.50
C LEU A 162 -11.14 12.78 -6.12
N THR A 163 -11.29 12.10 -4.97
CA THR A 163 -12.52 11.34 -4.66
C THR A 163 -13.37 11.95 -3.55
N GLY A 164 -12.77 12.77 -2.68
CA GLY A 164 -13.38 13.22 -1.44
C GLY A 164 -13.43 12.16 -0.33
N TYR A 165 -12.79 10.99 -0.51
CA TYR A 165 -12.78 9.87 0.43
C TYR A 165 -11.35 9.46 0.82
N PRO A 166 -11.13 8.82 1.99
CA PRO A 166 -9.81 8.31 2.34
C PRO A 166 -9.46 7.09 1.48
N MET A 167 -8.17 6.87 1.25
CA MET A 167 -7.72 5.64 0.60
C MET A 167 -7.66 4.50 1.63
N VAL A 168 -8.09 3.31 1.23
CA VAL A 168 -7.94 2.07 2.01
C VAL A 168 -6.67 1.36 1.55
N TRP A 169 -5.79 1.04 2.49
CA TRP A 169 -4.50 0.41 2.22
C TRP A 169 -4.47 -1.07 2.61
N GLY A 170 -5.26 -1.44 3.62
CA GLY A 170 -5.38 -2.80 4.16
C GLY A 170 -6.55 -2.94 5.12
#